data_AF-A0A0U5B236-F1
#
_entry.id   AF-A0A0U5B236-F1
#
_cell.length_a   1.000
_cell.length_b   1.000
_cell.length_c   1.000
_cell.angle_alpha   90.00
_cell.angle_beta   90.00
_cell.angle_gamma   90.00
#
_symmetry.space_group_name_H-M   'P 1'
#
loop_
_entity.id
_entity.type
_entity.pdbx_description
1 polymer ?
#
loop_
_entity_poly.entity_id
_entity_poly.type
_entity_poly.pdbx_seq_one_letter_code
_entity_poly.pdbx_strand_id
1 'polypeptide(L)'
;MVIISHLLFYTGCSVLIGGLLMLAIPPSQRPPVHLPKGWLPGAALLLIISSFIPLLELATYAAEEAGTDFGTALQNVIVHFKHGQAWLLLTGSLLFLVIFLLLADIRHTPAAARLALVWSTIPVVLTSWTGHAASLAPISGWLSHMLHFLAVCVWTGVLYTSAWLTKGRTANWRAFLHWYTPLSISCVLALTATGLVLMHYTAPNYPVSLDGLYEKTLLLKHILFLPVLGLGFVNGFVIPKRMRLDAEFDVLRWMRIESIFVLAVFIATAFLSESPLPV
;
A
#
# COMPACT_ATOMS: atom_id res chain seq x y z
N MET A 1 -11.39 12.72 9.25
CA MET A 1 -10.29 13.09 8.32
C MET A 1 -9.22 12.02 8.25
N VAL A 2 -8.94 11.32 9.35
CA VAL A 2 -7.85 10.35 9.48
C VAL A 2 -8.04 9.08 8.63
N ILE A 3 -9.27 8.58 8.50
CA ILE A 3 -9.58 7.47 7.58
C ILE A 3 -9.19 7.81 6.12
N ILE A 4 -9.49 9.03 5.66
CA ILE A 4 -9.13 9.48 4.30
C ILE A 4 -7.61 9.55 4.17
N SER A 5 -6.91 10.04 5.18
CA SER A 5 -5.45 10.09 5.14
C SER A 5 -4.82 8.70 5.12
N HIS A 6 -5.35 7.72 5.86
CA HIS A 6 -4.89 6.33 5.76
C HIS A 6 -5.12 5.74 4.37
N LEU A 7 -6.30 5.96 3.78
CA LEU A 7 -6.59 5.53 2.42
C LEU A 7 -5.59 6.14 1.41
N LEU A 8 -5.34 7.44 1.51
CA LEU A 8 -4.38 8.15 0.66
C LEU A 8 -2.95 7.63 0.87
N PHE A 9 -2.58 7.33 2.11
CA PHE A 9 -1.27 6.78 2.44
C PHE A 9 -1.06 5.38 1.83
N TYR A 10 -2.00 4.46 2.02
CA TYR A 10 -1.92 3.11 1.45
C TYR A 10 -1.90 3.13 -0.08
N THR A 11 -2.73 3.97 -0.69
CA THR A 11 -2.78 4.15 -2.14
C THR A 11 -1.48 4.78 -2.65
N GLY A 12 -0.96 5.81 -1.99
CA GLY A 12 0.30 6.47 -2.32
C GLY A 12 1.49 5.52 -2.27
N CYS A 13 1.58 4.67 -1.23
CA CYS A 13 2.65 3.68 -1.09
C CYS A 13 2.60 2.66 -2.23
N SER A 14 1.40 2.17 -2.54
CA SER A 14 1.18 1.24 -3.64
C SER A 14 1.58 1.86 -4.98
N VAL A 15 1.15 3.09 -5.27
CA VAL A 15 1.50 3.80 -6.50
C VAL A 15 3.01 4.06 -6.61
N LEU A 16 3.66 4.47 -5.52
CA LEU A 16 5.09 4.75 -5.49
C LEU A 16 5.91 3.48 -5.75
N ILE A 17 5.67 2.42 -4.98
CA ILE A 17 6.38 1.13 -5.10
C ILE A 17 6.09 0.49 -6.45
N GLY A 18 4.82 0.42 -6.85
CA GLY A 18 4.39 -0.16 -8.13
C GLY A 18 4.95 0.56 -9.35
N GLY A 19 4.94 1.90 -9.32
CA GLY A 19 5.48 2.72 -10.40
C GLY A 19 6.99 2.55 -10.55
N LEU A 20 7.73 2.53 -9.44
CA LEU A 20 9.17 2.29 -9.44
C LEU A 20 9.52 0.85 -9.85
N LEU A 21 8.74 -0.14 -9.41
CA LEU A 21 8.91 -1.53 -9.82
C LEU A 21 8.69 -1.69 -11.33
N MET A 22 7.68 -1.02 -11.88
CA MET A 22 7.47 -1.01 -13.33
C MET A 22 8.61 -0.33 -14.09
N LEU A 23 9.29 0.67 -13.53
CA LEU A 23 10.49 1.27 -14.16
C LEU A 23 11.74 0.38 -14.02
N ALA A 24 11.85 -0.40 -12.95
CA ALA A 24 12.95 -1.33 -12.73
C ALA A 24 12.93 -2.54 -13.67
N ILE A 25 11.76 -2.86 -14.24
CA ILE A 25 11.54 -4.00 -15.16
C ILE A 25 11.85 -3.60 -16.61
N PRO A 26 12.56 -4.44 -17.39
CA PRO A 26 12.87 -4.16 -18.79
C PRO A 26 11.62 -3.88 -19.64
N PRO A 27 11.68 -2.95 -20.62
CA PRO A 27 10.55 -2.64 -21.50
C PRO A 27 9.97 -3.86 -22.25
N SER A 28 10.78 -4.89 -22.52
CA SER A 28 10.33 -6.14 -23.18
C SER A 28 9.42 -7.00 -22.32
N GLN A 29 9.41 -6.81 -20.99
CA GLN A 29 8.64 -7.62 -20.04
C GLN A 29 7.41 -6.88 -19.49
N ARG A 30 7.14 -5.65 -19.94
CA ARG A 30 6.04 -4.84 -19.41
C ARG A 30 5.30 -4.11 -20.53
N PRO A 31 4.00 -3.82 -20.34
CA PRO A 31 3.30 -2.91 -21.22
C PRO A 31 3.92 -1.50 -21.17
N PRO A 32 3.69 -0.66 -22.19
CA PRO A 32 4.18 0.71 -22.25
C PRO A 32 3.46 1.60 -21.23
N VAL A 33 4.03 1.65 -20.03
CA VAL A 33 3.55 2.52 -18.94
C VAL A 33 4.03 3.94 -19.15
N HIS A 34 3.09 4.88 -19.21
CA HIS A 34 3.33 6.30 -19.35
C HIS A 34 3.20 6.98 -17.99
N LEU A 35 4.29 7.00 -17.22
CA LEU A 35 4.36 7.74 -15.95
C LEU A 35 4.62 9.23 -16.23
N PRO A 36 3.75 10.16 -15.81
CA PRO A 36 4.06 11.60 -15.83
C PRO A 36 5.27 11.92 -14.94
N LYS A 37 6.03 12.98 -15.27
CA LYS A 37 7.27 13.33 -14.53
C LYS A 37 7.03 13.58 -13.03
N GLY A 38 5.94 14.26 -12.68
CA GLY A 38 5.58 14.56 -11.29
C GLY A 38 4.86 13.44 -10.55
N TRP A 39 4.58 12.30 -11.18
CA TRP A 39 3.71 11.26 -10.59
C TRP A 39 4.33 10.59 -9.36
N LEU A 40 5.58 10.12 -9.47
CA LEU A 40 6.28 9.47 -8.35
C LEU A 40 6.70 10.45 -7.24
N PRO A 41 7.27 11.65 -7.56
CA PRO A 41 7.49 12.68 -6.54
C PRO A 41 6.20 13.11 -5.84
N GLY A 42 5.10 13.27 -6.59
CA GLY A 42 3.79 13.61 -6.04
C GLY A 42 3.24 12.54 -5.11
N ALA A 43 3.40 11.25 -5.45
CA ALA A 43 3.05 10.15 -4.56
C ALA A 43 3.87 10.18 -3.26
N ALA A 44 5.18 10.44 -3.34
CA ALA A 44 6.03 10.57 -2.16
C ALA A 44 5.63 11.77 -1.27
N LEU A 45 5.30 12.93 -1.87
CA LEU A 45 4.80 14.09 -1.11
C LEU A 45 3.42 13.82 -0.47
N LEU A 46 2.54 13.10 -1.17
CA LEU A 46 1.26 12.68 -0.63
C LEU A 46 1.42 11.83 0.64
N LEU A 47 2.42 10.95 0.69
CA LEU A 47 2.72 10.15 1.87
C LEU A 47 3.12 11.01 3.08
N ILE A 48 3.91 12.06 2.88
CA ILE A 48 4.29 13.00 3.94
C ILE A 48 3.04 13.69 4.49
N ILE A 49 2.22 14.25 3.60
CA ILE A 49 1.02 15.01 3.99
C ILE A 49 0.01 14.09 4.70
N SER A 50 -0.28 12.94 4.12
CA SER A 50 -1.27 12.00 4.66
C SER A 50 -0.83 11.41 6.00
N SER A 51 0.44 11.09 6.19
CA SER A 51 0.94 10.57 7.48
C SER A 51 1.01 11.62 8.59
N PHE A 52 0.91 12.92 8.26
CA PHE A 52 0.87 13.99 9.27
C PHE A 52 -0.52 14.16 9.90
N ILE A 53 -1.59 13.82 9.17
CA ILE A 53 -2.97 14.01 9.64
C ILE A 53 -3.29 13.26 10.94
N PRO A 54 -2.94 11.97 11.12
CA PRO A 54 -3.13 11.28 12.40
C PRO A 54 -2.38 11.93 13.57
N LEU A 55 -1.24 12.59 13.32
CA LEU A 55 -0.49 13.29 14.37
C LEU A 55 -1.20 14.57 14.85
N LEU A 56 -1.97 15.22 13.97
CA LEU A 56 -2.79 16.36 14.35
C LEU A 56 -3.90 15.94 15.32
N GLU A 57 -4.57 14.82 15.04
CA GLU A 57 -5.60 14.28 15.96
C GLU A 57 -4.98 13.84 17.29
N LEU A 58 -3.82 13.17 17.25
CA LEU A 58 -3.10 12.79 18.46
C LEU A 58 -2.68 14.02 19.29
N ALA A 59 -2.27 15.10 18.63
CA ALA A 59 -1.93 16.36 19.29
C ALA A 59 -3.15 17.07 19.89
N THR A 60 -4.30 17.03 19.21
CA THR A 60 -5.57 17.54 19.76
C THR A 60 -5.96 16.79 21.02
N TYR A 61 -5.95 15.45 20.96
CA TYR A 61 -6.24 14.62 22.12
C TYR A 61 -5.26 14.87 23.29
N ALA A 62 -3.96 14.93 23.00
CA ALA A 62 -2.94 15.21 24.02
C ALA A 62 -3.07 16.62 24.63
N ALA A 63 -3.49 17.62 23.84
CA ALA A 63 -3.72 18.98 24.33
C ALA A 63 -4.90 19.02 25.32
N GLU A 64 -6.00 18.34 24.98
CA GLU A 64 -7.19 18.25 25.82
C GLU A 64 -6.90 17.50 27.13
N GLU A 65 -6.18 16.38 27.06
CA GLU A 65 -5.85 15.57 28.24
C GLU A 65 -4.85 16.27 29.17
N ALA A 66 -3.86 16.98 28.63
CA ALA A 66 -2.85 17.68 29.43
C ALA A 66 -3.27 19.10 29.86
N GLY A 67 -4.36 19.65 29.31
CA GLY A 67 -4.77 21.04 29.53
C GLY A 67 -3.79 22.08 28.98
N THR A 68 -3.02 21.74 27.94
CA THR A 68 -2.02 22.61 27.31
C THR A 68 -2.51 23.18 25.97
N ASP A 69 -1.84 24.20 25.45
CA ASP A 69 -2.14 24.67 24.09
C ASP A 69 -1.75 23.62 23.03
N PHE A 70 -2.41 23.68 21.87
CA PHE A 70 -2.20 22.74 20.78
C PHE A 70 -0.77 22.75 20.23
N GLY A 71 -0.10 23.91 20.20
CA GLY A 71 1.26 24.03 19.68
C GLY A 71 2.26 23.26 20.55
N THR A 72 2.17 23.43 21.87
CA THR A 72 2.96 22.67 22.84
C THR A 72 2.66 21.18 22.76
N ALA A 73 1.39 20.78 22.67
CA ALA A 73 1.01 19.38 22.53
C ALA A 73 1.53 18.75 21.22
N LEU A 74 1.43 19.46 20.09
CA LEU A 74 1.93 19.00 18.80
C LEU A 74 3.45 18.84 18.81
N GLN A 75 4.19 19.80 19.38
CA GLN A 75 5.63 19.68 19.56
C GLN A 75 5.96 18.44 20.40
N ASN A 76 5.25 18.22 21.50
CA ASN A 76 5.45 17.08 22.37
C ASN A 76 5.20 15.76 21.62
N VAL A 77 4.10 15.65 20.87
CA VAL A 77 3.77 14.49 20.04
C VAL A 77 4.86 14.23 19.00
N ILE A 78 5.33 15.26 18.28
CA ILE A 78 6.34 15.08 17.23
C ILE A 78 7.67 14.61 17.80
N VAL A 79 8.11 15.17 18.93
CA VAL A 79 9.46 14.95 19.48
C VAL A 79 9.52 13.70 20.37
N HIS A 80 8.50 13.49 21.20
CA HIS A 80 8.55 12.50 22.27
C HIS A 80 7.74 11.23 21.99
N PHE A 81 6.74 11.27 21.09
CA PHE A 81 5.94 10.08 20.83
C PHE A 81 6.58 9.25 19.72
N LYS A 82 6.46 7.92 19.84
CA LYS A 82 6.95 6.96 18.84
C LYS A 82 6.44 7.27 17.43
N HIS A 83 5.17 7.68 17.32
CA HIS A 83 4.53 8.05 16.05
C HIS A 83 5.14 9.33 15.45
N GLY A 84 5.44 10.34 16.27
CA GLY A 84 6.09 11.59 15.83
C GLY A 84 7.50 11.37 15.32
N GLN A 85 8.30 10.59 16.06
CA GLN A 85 9.67 10.24 15.66
C GLN A 85 9.69 9.45 14.34
N ALA A 86 8.77 8.50 14.16
CA ALA A 86 8.63 7.76 12.91
C ALA A 86 8.25 8.69 11.74
N TRP A 87 7.37 9.67 11.97
CA TRP A 87 7.01 10.66 10.95
C TRP A 87 8.17 11.56 10.55
N LEU A 88 9.03 11.98 11.48
CA LEU A 88 10.25 12.74 11.16
C LEU A 88 11.20 11.95 10.26
N LEU A 89 11.46 10.68 10.59
CA LEU A 89 12.29 9.79 9.79
C LEU A 89 11.67 9.53 8.41
N LEU A 90 10.36 9.31 8.35
CA LEU A 90 9.61 9.13 7.10
C LEU A 90 9.70 10.37 6.23
N THR A 91 9.49 11.56 6.81
CA THR A 91 9.52 12.84 6.10
C THR A 91 10.91 13.12 5.54
N GLY A 92 11.97 12.98 6.35
CA GLY A 92 13.34 13.15 5.89
C GLY A 92 13.70 12.18 4.76
N SER A 93 13.32 10.90 4.92
CA SER A 93 13.55 9.86 3.91
C SER A 93 12.81 10.13 2.60
N LEU A 94 11.55 10.57 2.66
CA LEU A 94 10.74 10.86 1.49
C LEU A 94 11.13 12.16 0.80
N LEU A 95 11.55 13.19 1.53
CA LEU A 95 12.10 14.40 0.93
C LEU A 95 13.39 14.10 0.15
N PHE A 96 14.27 13.27 0.73
CA PHE A 96 15.43 12.77 0.01
C PHE A 96 15.02 11.99 -1.25
N LEU A 97 14.05 11.08 -1.15
CA LEU A 97 13.54 10.35 -2.30
C LEU A 97 12.95 11.28 -3.37
N VAL A 98 12.18 12.30 -2.98
CA VAL A 98 11.62 13.31 -3.90
C VAL A 98 12.74 14.02 -4.66
N ILE A 99 13.77 14.50 -3.96
CA ILE A 99 14.93 15.14 -4.59
C ILE A 99 15.62 14.16 -5.54
N PHE A 100 15.84 12.91 -5.11
CA PHE A 100 16.43 11.87 -5.95
C PHE A 100 15.60 11.62 -7.22
N LEU A 101 14.28 11.48 -7.10
CA LEU A 101 13.37 11.24 -8.24
C LEU A 101 13.31 12.42 -9.23
N LEU A 102 13.55 13.65 -8.75
CA LEU A 102 13.57 14.85 -9.60
C LEU A 102 14.91 15.03 -10.33
N LEU A 103 16.02 14.62 -9.71
CA LEU A 103 17.38 14.83 -10.23
C LEU A 103 17.93 13.62 -11.00
N ALA A 104 17.61 12.39 -10.58
CA ALA A 104 18.14 11.18 -11.19
C ALA A 104 17.33 10.76 -12.43
N ASP A 105 18.03 10.26 -13.46
CA ASP A 105 17.37 9.66 -14.64
C ASP A 105 16.93 8.22 -14.37
N ILE A 106 15.87 8.09 -13.56
CA ILE A 106 15.26 6.81 -13.21
C ILE A 106 14.57 6.11 -14.40
N ARG A 107 14.36 6.81 -15.53
CA ARG A 107 13.64 6.27 -16.69
C ARG A 107 14.57 5.51 -17.63
N HIS A 108 15.79 6.01 -17.78
CA HIS A 108 16.80 5.41 -18.65
C HIS A 108 17.89 4.66 -17.87
N THR A 109 17.94 4.79 -16.53
CA THR A 109 18.92 4.11 -15.68
C THR A 109 18.25 3.09 -14.74
N PRO A 110 18.23 1.78 -15.09
CA PRO A 110 17.61 0.75 -14.26
C PRO A 110 18.17 0.65 -12.84
N ALA A 111 19.45 0.95 -12.65
CA ALA A 111 20.07 0.97 -11.32
C ALA A 111 19.47 2.07 -10.43
N ALA A 112 19.23 3.26 -10.98
CA ALA A 112 18.59 4.36 -10.25
C ALA A 112 17.13 4.02 -9.89
N ALA A 113 16.38 3.40 -10.82
CA ALA A 113 15.01 2.93 -10.55
C ALA A 113 14.97 1.88 -9.43
N ARG A 114 15.90 0.92 -9.42
CA ARG A 114 16.00 -0.09 -8.36
C ARG A 114 16.39 0.50 -7.02
N LEU A 115 17.33 1.46 -7.00
CA LEU A 115 17.70 2.16 -5.78
C LEU A 115 16.50 2.92 -5.19
N ALA A 116 15.78 3.68 -6.02
CA ALA A 116 14.55 4.36 -5.61
C ALA A 116 13.47 3.37 -5.13
N LEU A 117 13.32 2.22 -5.79
CA LEU A 117 12.38 1.18 -5.37
C LEU A 117 12.71 0.66 -3.97
N VAL A 118 13.97 0.30 -3.70
CA VAL A 118 14.40 -0.15 -2.36
C VAL A 118 14.16 0.96 -1.33
N TRP A 119 14.50 2.20 -1.67
CA TRP A 119 14.27 3.34 -0.78
C TRP A 119 12.78 3.58 -0.49
N SER A 120 11.92 3.35 -1.47
CA SER A 120 10.46 3.54 -1.34
C SER A 120 9.79 2.56 -0.36
N THR A 121 10.50 1.54 0.15
CA THR A 121 9.96 0.64 1.19
C THR A 121 10.13 1.18 2.61
N ILE A 122 10.92 2.25 2.82
CA ILE A 122 11.14 2.83 4.15
C ILE A 122 9.82 3.24 4.85
N PRO A 123 8.86 3.92 4.17
CA PRO A 123 7.56 4.23 4.76
C PRO A 123 6.80 2.98 5.26
N VAL A 124 6.90 1.86 4.54
CA VAL A 124 6.28 0.58 4.94
C VAL A 124 6.90 0.06 6.23
N VAL A 125 8.23 0.10 6.35
CA VAL A 125 8.94 -0.33 7.55
C VAL A 125 8.57 0.52 8.77
N LEU A 126 8.62 1.85 8.63
CA LEU A 126 8.38 2.80 9.72
C LEU A 126 6.93 2.75 10.22
N THR A 127 5.95 2.73 9.31
CA THR A 127 4.54 2.64 9.70
C THR A 127 4.18 1.29 10.32
N SER A 128 4.80 0.22 9.85
CA SER A 128 4.60 -1.10 10.45
C SER A 128 5.16 -1.16 11.87
N TRP A 129 6.25 -0.45 12.14
CA TRP A 129 6.90 -0.39 13.45
C TRP A 129 6.07 0.36 14.49
N THR A 130 5.31 1.37 14.08
CA THR A 130 4.42 2.12 14.98
C THR A 130 3.03 1.52 15.13
N GLY A 131 2.63 0.60 14.24
CA GLY A 131 1.28 0.02 14.24
C GLY A 131 0.95 -0.88 15.44
N HIS A 132 -0.34 -1.08 15.68
CA HIS A 132 -0.88 -1.85 16.80
C HIS A 132 -0.23 -3.22 17.02
N ALA A 133 -0.03 -3.99 15.95
CA ALA A 133 0.58 -5.32 16.06
C ALA A 133 1.99 -5.27 16.66
N ALA A 134 2.78 -4.24 16.34
CA ALA A 134 4.11 -4.05 16.91
C ALA A 134 4.06 -3.61 18.39
N SER A 135 2.97 -3.00 18.84
CA SER A 135 2.75 -2.71 20.27
C SER A 135 2.37 -3.96 21.06
N LEU A 136 1.59 -4.87 20.46
CA LEU A 136 1.15 -6.13 21.08
C LEU A 136 2.25 -7.21 21.05
N ALA A 137 2.98 -7.31 19.94
CA ALA A 137 4.05 -8.27 19.74
C ALA A 137 5.22 -7.61 18.98
N PRO A 138 6.23 -7.06 19.69
CA PRO A 138 7.23 -6.16 19.11
C PRO A 138 7.94 -6.63 17.85
N ILE A 139 8.31 -7.92 17.78
CA ILE A 139 9.04 -8.47 16.63
C ILE A 139 8.09 -9.12 15.65
N SER A 140 7.31 -10.11 16.08
CA SER A 140 6.42 -10.89 15.21
C SER A 140 5.28 -10.03 14.64
N GLY A 141 4.70 -9.14 15.43
CA GLY A 141 3.66 -8.21 14.98
C GLY A 141 4.20 -7.17 14.01
N TRP A 142 5.38 -6.59 14.30
CA TRP A 142 6.05 -5.67 13.37
C TRP A 142 6.38 -6.32 12.04
N LEU A 143 7.08 -7.47 12.05
CA LEU A 143 7.47 -8.17 10.83
C LEU A 143 6.26 -8.62 10.02
N SER A 144 5.22 -9.13 10.69
CA SER A 144 3.99 -9.53 10.01
C SER A 144 3.31 -8.34 9.36
N HIS A 145 3.23 -7.20 10.05
CA HIS A 145 2.64 -5.98 9.50
C HIS A 145 3.46 -5.45 8.32
N MET A 146 4.79 -5.42 8.45
CA MET A 146 5.70 -5.00 7.39
C MET A 146 5.57 -5.87 6.14
N LEU A 147 5.60 -7.19 6.30
CA LEU A 147 5.46 -8.12 5.18
C LEU A 147 4.07 -8.06 4.55
N HIS A 148 3.02 -7.96 5.37
CA HIS A 148 1.65 -7.76 4.89
C HIS A 148 1.54 -6.47 4.06
N PHE A 149 2.01 -5.35 4.61
CA PHE A 149 1.88 -4.06 3.95
C PHE A 149 2.78 -3.95 2.71
N LEU A 150 3.97 -4.54 2.72
CA LEU A 150 4.82 -4.60 1.54
C LEU A 150 4.18 -5.45 0.43
N ALA A 151 3.64 -6.62 0.77
CA ALA A 151 3.01 -7.53 -0.19
C ALA A 151 1.83 -6.87 -0.90
N VAL A 152 0.98 -6.13 -0.16
CA VAL A 152 -0.12 -5.40 -0.79
C VAL A 152 0.37 -4.24 -1.64
N CYS A 153 1.37 -3.46 -1.19
CA CYS A 153 1.94 -2.36 -1.98
C CYS A 153 2.53 -2.84 -3.30
N VAL A 154 3.29 -3.94 -3.29
CA VAL A 154 3.92 -4.52 -4.48
C VAL A 154 2.85 -5.03 -5.45
N TRP A 155 1.93 -5.89 -4.99
CA TRP A 155 0.92 -6.50 -5.85
C TRP A 155 -0.03 -5.46 -6.46
N THR A 156 -0.62 -4.63 -5.60
CA THR A 156 -1.63 -3.64 -6.02
C THR A 156 -1.00 -2.44 -6.70
N GLY A 157 0.22 -2.06 -6.33
CA GLY A 157 0.96 -1.00 -7.00
C GLY A 157 1.22 -1.30 -8.47
N VAL A 158 1.66 -2.52 -8.77
CA VAL A 158 1.84 -2.97 -10.15
C VAL A 158 0.49 -3.03 -10.88
N LEU A 159 -0.56 -3.53 -10.21
CA LEU A 159 -1.93 -3.54 -10.76
C LEU A 159 -2.40 -2.14 -11.16
N TYR A 160 -2.36 -1.18 -10.25
CA TYR A 160 -2.79 0.21 -10.49
C TYR A 160 -1.97 0.86 -11.60
N THR A 161 -0.65 0.73 -11.53
CA THR A 161 0.26 1.33 -12.51
C THR A 161 -0.01 0.79 -13.91
N SER A 162 -0.13 -0.53 -14.05
CA SER A 162 -0.38 -1.16 -15.36
C SER A 162 -1.80 -0.93 -15.87
N ALA A 163 -2.82 -0.94 -15.00
CA ALA A 163 -4.22 -0.75 -15.37
C ALA A 163 -4.56 0.68 -15.84
N TRP A 164 -3.96 1.68 -15.19
CA TRP A 164 -4.34 3.09 -15.40
C TRP A 164 -3.32 3.91 -16.18
N LEU A 165 -2.04 3.53 -16.16
CA LEU A 165 -0.97 4.32 -16.81
C LEU A 165 -0.43 3.69 -18.09
N THR A 166 -0.94 2.52 -18.49
CA THR A 166 -0.65 1.97 -19.81
C THR A 166 -1.50 2.66 -20.88
N LYS A 167 -0.87 3.02 -22.01
CA LYS A 167 -1.58 3.49 -23.22
C LYS A 167 -1.36 2.50 -24.37
N GLY A 168 -2.42 2.24 -25.14
CA GLY A 168 -2.40 1.28 -26.25
C GLY A 168 -2.86 -0.12 -25.83
N ARG A 169 -3.52 -0.83 -26.75
CA ARG A 169 -4.11 -2.16 -26.51
C ARG A 169 -3.09 -3.30 -26.68
N THR A 170 -2.03 -3.08 -27.45
CA THR A 170 -1.20 -4.14 -28.03
C THR A 170 0.29 -3.95 -27.71
N ALA A 171 0.74 -4.24 -26.49
CA ALA A 171 2.17 -4.47 -26.26
C ALA A 171 2.45 -5.22 -24.96
N ASN A 172 3.19 -6.33 -25.09
CA ASN A 172 3.86 -7.11 -24.02
C ASN A 172 3.00 -7.60 -22.85
N TRP A 173 1.67 -7.54 -22.94
CA TRP A 173 0.75 -8.07 -21.92
C TRP A 173 1.01 -9.54 -21.58
N ARG A 174 1.34 -10.38 -22.56
CA ARG A 174 1.67 -11.78 -22.31
C ARG A 174 2.95 -11.92 -21.48
N ALA A 175 4.00 -11.19 -21.83
CA ALA A 175 5.27 -11.19 -21.10
C ALA A 175 5.07 -10.64 -19.68
N PHE A 176 4.26 -9.60 -19.55
CA PHE A 176 3.86 -9.01 -18.27
C PHE A 176 3.14 -10.02 -17.37
N LEU A 177 2.07 -10.64 -17.87
CA LEU A 177 1.29 -11.60 -17.09
C LEU A 177 2.11 -12.84 -16.70
N HIS A 178 3.14 -13.20 -17.47
CA HIS A 178 4.02 -14.34 -17.17
C HIS A 178 4.79 -14.16 -15.86
N TRP A 179 5.28 -12.95 -15.54
CA TRP A 179 5.97 -12.70 -14.27
C TRP A 179 5.05 -12.06 -13.21
N TYR A 180 4.06 -11.27 -13.63
CA TYR A 180 3.15 -10.60 -12.70
C TYR A 180 2.22 -11.59 -12.00
N THR A 181 1.73 -12.61 -12.70
CA THR A 181 0.86 -13.64 -12.09
C THR A 181 1.54 -14.41 -10.95
N PRO A 182 2.76 -14.98 -11.11
CA PRO A 182 3.43 -15.63 -9.98
C PRO A 182 3.80 -14.65 -8.87
N LEU A 183 4.13 -13.40 -9.19
CA LEU A 183 4.35 -12.36 -8.17
C LEU A 183 3.07 -12.09 -7.38
N SER A 184 1.93 -11.88 -8.04
CA SER A 184 0.66 -11.58 -7.36
C SER A 184 0.20 -12.75 -6.49
N ILE A 185 0.34 -13.99 -6.96
CA ILE A 185 0.09 -15.19 -6.14
C ILE A 185 0.99 -15.21 -4.91
N SER A 186 2.29 -14.95 -5.07
CA SER A 186 3.23 -14.92 -3.94
C SER A 186 2.86 -13.83 -2.92
N CYS A 187 2.47 -12.64 -3.39
CA CYS A 187 1.98 -11.57 -2.54
C CYS A 187 0.68 -11.95 -1.82
N VAL A 188 -0.28 -12.58 -2.51
CA VAL A 188 -1.55 -13.03 -1.90
C VAL A 188 -1.32 -14.11 -0.83
N LEU A 189 -0.39 -15.04 -1.07
CA LEU A 189 0.00 -16.04 -0.08
C LEU A 189 0.67 -15.39 1.14
N ALA A 190 1.59 -14.45 0.91
CA ALA A 190 2.22 -13.69 1.99
C ALA A 190 1.19 -12.87 2.78
N LEU A 191 0.24 -12.22 2.10
CA LEU A 191 -0.85 -11.46 2.71
C LEU A 191 -1.74 -12.34 3.58
N THR A 192 -2.07 -13.54 3.09
CA THR A 192 -2.90 -14.49 3.82
C THR A 192 -2.17 -14.96 5.08
N ALA A 193 -0.92 -15.43 4.95
CA ALA A 193 -0.12 -15.92 6.08
C ALA A 193 0.09 -14.83 7.14
N THR A 194 0.56 -13.65 6.72
CA THR A 194 0.78 -12.51 7.64
C THR A 194 -0.52 -11.96 8.20
N GLY A 195 -1.61 -11.97 7.41
CA GLY A 195 -2.94 -11.54 7.85
C GLY A 195 -3.48 -12.41 8.99
N LEU A 196 -3.31 -13.73 8.91
CA LEU A 196 -3.67 -14.65 9.99
C LEU A 196 -2.88 -14.37 11.27
N VAL A 197 -1.58 -14.10 11.14
CA VAL A 197 -0.74 -13.73 12.30
C VAL A 197 -1.17 -12.39 12.89
N LEU A 198 -1.49 -11.39 12.07
CA LEU A 198 -1.99 -10.11 12.56
C LEU A 198 -3.33 -10.25 13.27
N MET A 199 -4.26 -11.02 12.71
CA MET A 199 -5.56 -11.30 13.32
C MET A 199 -5.42 -12.00 14.66
N HIS A 200 -4.46 -12.91 14.82
CA HIS A 200 -4.19 -13.54 16.11
C HIS A 200 -3.87 -12.52 17.20
N TYR A 201 -3.16 -11.43 16.87
CA TYR A 201 -2.85 -10.37 17.82
C TYR A 201 -3.98 -9.35 17.96
N THR A 202 -4.59 -8.92 16.86
CA THR A 202 -5.51 -7.77 16.86
C THR A 202 -6.98 -8.13 16.97
N ALA A 203 -7.37 -9.39 16.72
CA ALA A 203 -8.75 -9.86 16.82
C ALA A 203 -8.81 -11.36 17.21
N PRO A 204 -8.36 -11.72 18.42
CA PRO A 204 -8.21 -13.13 18.83
C PRO A 204 -9.53 -13.90 18.88
N ASN A 205 -10.66 -13.21 19.10
CA ASN A 205 -11.99 -13.83 19.19
C ASN A 205 -12.73 -13.88 17.83
N TYR A 206 -12.14 -13.36 16.75
CA TYR A 206 -12.72 -13.45 15.41
C TYR A 206 -12.54 -14.87 14.85
N PRO A 207 -13.56 -15.47 14.19
CA PRO A 207 -14.87 -14.90 13.85
C PRO A 207 -15.99 -15.24 14.85
N VAL A 208 -15.66 -15.77 16.04
CA VAL A 208 -16.64 -16.25 17.03
C VAL A 208 -17.44 -15.09 17.63
N SER A 209 -16.79 -13.95 17.89
CA SER A 209 -17.46 -12.70 18.27
C SER A 209 -17.33 -11.67 17.15
N LEU A 210 -18.45 -11.00 16.88
CA LEU A 210 -18.57 -9.87 15.95
C LEU A 210 -19.23 -8.69 16.67
N ASP A 211 -18.94 -8.50 17.96
CA ASP A 211 -19.62 -7.50 18.78
C ASP A 211 -19.12 -6.09 18.47
N GLY A 212 -17.80 -5.94 18.29
CA GLY A 212 -17.13 -4.68 18.00
C GLY A 212 -17.15 -4.25 16.54
N LEU A 213 -16.82 -2.97 16.32
CA LEU A 213 -16.71 -2.38 14.99
C LEU A 213 -15.50 -2.92 14.23
N TYR A 214 -14.41 -3.24 14.92
CA TYR A 214 -13.19 -3.78 14.33
C TYR A 214 -13.47 -5.13 13.65
N GLU A 215 -14.12 -6.05 14.34
CA GLU A 215 -14.42 -7.40 13.86
C GLU A 215 -15.42 -7.40 12.71
N LYS A 216 -16.45 -6.54 12.78
CA LYS A 216 -17.41 -6.34 11.67
C LYS A 216 -16.71 -5.80 10.43
N THR A 217 -15.81 -4.82 10.59
CA THR A 217 -15.05 -4.24 9.48
C THR A 217 -14.04 -5.25 8.92
N LEU A 218 -13.46 -6.09 9.78
CA LEU A 218 -12.58 -7.18 9.39
C LEU A 218 -13.33 -8.23 8.58
N LEU A 219 -14.54 -8.61 8.98
CA LEU A 219 -15.41 -9.49 8.19
C LEU A 219 -15.71 -8.89 6.82
N LEU A 220 -16.08 -7.60 6.77
CA LEU A 220 -16.31 -6.90 5.51
C LEU A 220 -15.07 -6.93 4.61
N LYS A 221 -13.87 -6.73 5.16
CA LYS A 221 -12.60 -6.84 4.43
C LYS A 221 -12.43 -8.24 3.81
N HIS A 222 -12.73 -9.31 4.54
CA HIS A 222 -12.67 -10.68 4.02
C HIS A 222 -13.67 -10.91 2.88
N ILE A 223 -14.91 -10.42 3.03
CA ILE A 223 -15.95 -10.52 1.99
C ILE A 223 -15.51 -9.76 0.74
N LEU A 224 -15.00 -8.54 0.87
CA LEU A 224 -14.47 -7.73 -0.24
C LEU A 224 -13.24 -8.35 -0.88
N PHE A 225 -12.48 -9.17 -0.16
CA PHE A 225 -11.31 -9.86 -0.72
C PHE A 225 -11.70 -11.00 -1.66
N LEU A 226 -12.84 -11.66 -1.45
CA LEU A 226 -13.34 -12.73 -2.34
C LEU A 226 -13.49 -12.31 -3.82
N PRO A 227 -14.20 -11.21 -4.16
CA PRO A 227 -14.27 -10.77 -5.56
C PRO A 227 -12.91 -10.33 -6.10
N VAL A 228 -12.01 -9.78 -5.27
CA VAL A 228 -10.62 -9.48 -5.69
C VAL A 228 -9.89 -10.76 -6.08
N LEU A 229 -9.98 -11.83 -5.29
CA LEU A 229 -9.39 -13.13 -5.63
C LEU A 229 -10.00 -13.71 -6.92
N GLY A 230 -11.31 -13.60 -7.09
CA GLY A 230 -12.00 -14.03 -8.31
C GLY A 230 -11.51 -13.28 -9.56
N LEU A 231 -11.37 -11.95 -9.46
CA LEU A 231 -10.83 -11.12 -10.55
C LEU A 231 -9.34 -11.39 -10.79
N GLY A 232 -8.54 -11.57 -9.74
CA GLY A 232 -7.14 -11.97 -9.83
C GLY A 232 -6.98 -13.33 -10.52
N PHE A 233 -7.88 -14.30 -10.25
CA PHE A 233 -7.90 -15.58 -10.96
C PHE A 233 -8.23 -15.41 -12.45
N VAL A 234 -9.24 -14.58 -12.78
CA VAL A 234 -9.58 -14.26 -14.16
C VAL A 234 -8.39 -13.61 -14.87
N ASN A 235 -7.75 -12.63 -14.25
CA ASN A 235 -6.62 -11.89 -14.81
C ASN A 235 -5.36 -12.76 -14.96
N GLY A 236 -5.09 -13.62 -13.99
CA GLY A 236 -3.90 -14.48 -13.99
C GLY A 236 -4.00 -15.74 -14.85
N PHE A 237 -5.19 -16.32 -15.00
CA PHE A 237 -5.34 -17.64 -15.64
C PHE A 237 -6.29 -17.68 -16.84
N VAL A 238 -7.35 -16.88 -16.83
CA VAL A 238 -8.37 -16.89 -17.91
C VAL A 238 -7.95 -15.96 -19.05
N ILE A 239 -7.53 -14.73 -18.73
CA ILE A 239 -7.15 -13.73 -19.73
C ILE A 239 -5.95 -14.18 -20.57
N PRO A 240 -4.84 -14.72 -20.02
CA PRO A 240 -3.74 -15.22 -20.84
C PRO A 240 -4.15 -16.28 -21.86
N LYS A 241 -5.18 -17.09 -21.55
CA LYS A 241 -5.74 -18.08 -22.49
C LYS A 241 -6.56 -17.40 -23.58
N ARG A 242 -7.42 -16.44 -23.23
CA ARG A 242 -8.23 -15.67 -24.20
C ARG A 242 -7.36 -14.86 -25.17
N MET A 243 -6.27 -14.27 -24.67
CA MET A 243 -5.28 -13.56 -25.48
C MET A 243 -4.55 -14.44 -26.51
N ARG A 244 -4.60 -15.77 -26.39
CA ARG A 244 -4.08 -16.68 -27.42
C ARG A 244 -5.04 -16.82 -28.60
N LEU A 245 -6.33 -16.61 -28.36
CA LEU A 245 -7.41 -16.76 -29.34
C LEU A 245 -7.78 -15.41 -29.98
N ASP A 246 -7.68 -14.33 -29.22
CA ASP A 246 -7.99 -12.96 -29.64
C ASP A 246 -6.83 -12.03 -29.27
N ALA A 247 -6.09 -11.57 -30.27
CA ALA A 247 -4.93 -10.69 -30.09
C ALA A 247 -5.34 -9.26 -29.65
N GLU A 248 -6.59 -8.86 -29.90
CA GLU A 248 -7.13 -7.53 -29.58
C GLU A 248 -7.88 -7.52 -28.23
N PHE A 249 -7.79 -8.61 -27.45
CA PHE A 249 -8.48 -8.74 -26.18
C PHE A 249 -8.12 -7.61 -25.19
N ASP A 250 -9.15 -6.95 -24.65
CA ASP A 250 -9.03 -5.81 -23.75
C ASP A 250 -8.65 -6.23 -22.31
N VAL A 251 -7.36 -6.48 -22.08
CA VAL A 251 -6.79 -6.80 -20.76
C VAL A 251 -7.00 -5.66 -19.76
N LEU A 252 -6.90 -4.41 -20.23
CA LEU A 252 -6.96 -3.21 -19.40
C LEU A 252 -8.27 -3.10 -18.64
N ARG A 253 -9.40 -3.41 -19.28
CA ARG A 253 -10.71 -3.38 -18.64
C ARG A 253 -10.75 -4.22 -17.37
N TRP A 254 -10.25 -5.44 -17.43
CA TRP A 254 -10.31 -6.36 -16.31
C TRP A 254 -9.33 -6.01 -15.19
N MET A 255 -8.14 -5.52 -15.53
CA MET A 255 -7.20 -5.02 -14.53
C MET A 255 -7.74 -3.77 -13.82
N ARG A 256 -8.45 -2.89 -14.52
CA ARG A 256 -9.13 -1.72 -13.92
C ARG A 256 -10.23 -2.15 -12.96
N ILE A 257 -11.07 -3.12 -13.35
CA ILE A 257 -12.12 -3.66 -12.48
C ILE A 257 -11.49 -4.25 -11.21
N GLU A 258 -10.46 -5.10 -11.32
CA GLU A 258 -9.73 -5.63 -10.16
C GLU A 258 -9.20 -4.51 -9.26
N SER A 259 -8.58 -3.48 -9.84
CA SER A 259 -8.03 -2.35 -9.08
C SER A 259 -9.09 -1.54 -8.32
N ILE A 260 -10.32 -1.42 -8.85
CA ILE A 260 -11.42 -0.73 -8.18
C ILE A 260 -11.88 -1.53 -6.95
N PHE A 261 -11.97 -2.86 -7.05
CA PHE A 261 -12.29 -3.72 -5.90
C PHE A 261 -11.18 -3.70 -4.85
N VAL A 262 -9.91 -3.65 -5.26
CA VAL A 262 -8.78 -3.44 -4.34
C VAL A 262 -8.91 -2.12 -3.59
N LEU A 263 -9.37 -1.04 -4.24
CA LEU A 263 -9.60 0.24 -3.57
C LEU A 263 -10.68 0.12 -2.48
N ALA A 264 -11.73 -0.67 -2.70
CA ALA A 264 -12.72 -0.96 -1.67
C ALA A 264 -12.11 -1.69 -0.46
N VAL A 265 -11.17 -2.62 -0.68
CA VAL A 265 -10.40 -3.27 0.40
C VAL A 265 -9.51 -2.26 1.15
N PHE A 266 -8.93 -1.28 0.46
CA PHE A 266 -8.16 -0.21 1.11
C PHE A 266 -9.03 0.69 1.98
N ILE A 267 -10.26 1.00 1.54
CA ILE A 267 -11.23 1.74 2.36
C ILE A 267 -11.50 0.96 3.64
N ALA A 268 -11.87 -0.33 3.55
CA ALA A 268 -12.10 -1.17 4.75
C ALA A 268 -10.85 -1.24 5.66
N THR A 269 -9.66 -1.30 5.07
CA THR A 269 -8.40 -1.30 5.82
C THR A 269 -8.15 0.05 6.53
N ALA A 270 -8.46 1.17 5.90
CA ALA A 270 -8.36 2.49 6.51
C ALA A 270 -9.34 2.66 7.69
N PHE A 271 -10.55 2.10 7.60
CA PHE A 271 -11.47 2.03 8.75
C PHE A 271 -10.93 1.16 9.88
N LEU A 272 -10.31 0.01 9.57
CA LEU A 272 -9.70 -0.87 10.57
C LEU A 272 -8.56 -0.20 11.32
N SER A 273 -7.74 0.62 10.65
CA SER A 273 -6.61 1.31 11.27
C SER A 273 -7.02 2.33 12.33
N GLU A 274 -8.23 2.88 12.22
CA GLU A 274 -8.81 3.82 13.18
C GLU A 274 -9.77 3.16 14.18
N SER A 275 -10.10 1.89 13.96
CA SER A 275 -11.04 1.18 14.83
C SER A 275 -10.34 0.76 16.12
N PRO A 276 -10.98 0.96 17.29
CA PRO A 276 -10.43 0.46 18.54
C PRO A 276 -10.30 -1.07 18.47
N LEU A 277 -9.18 -1.58 18.98
CA LEU A 277 -8.98 -3.02 19.05
C LEU A 277 -10.01 -3.64 20.00
N PRO A 278 -10.50 -4.86 19.71
CA PRO A 278 -11.30 -5.62 20.67
C PRO A 278 -10.51 -5.87 21.95
N VAL A 279 -11.22 -5.76 23.09
CA VAL A 279 -10.68 -6.00 24.44
C VAL A 279 -10.73 -7.49 24.77
#